data_AF-A0A9D2HN65-F1
#
_entry.id   AF-A0A9D2HN65-F1
#
_cell.length_a   1.000
_cell.length_b   1.000
_cell.length_c   1.000
_cell.angle_alpha   90.00
_cell.angle_beta   90.00
_cell.angle_gamma   90.00
#
_symmetry.space_group_name_H-M   'P 1'
#
loop_
_entity.id
_entity.type
_entity.pdbx_description
1 polymer ?
#
loop_
_entity_poly.entity_id
_entity_poly.type
_entity_poly.pdbx_seq_one_letter_code
_entity_poly.pdbx_strand_id
1 'polypeptide(L)'
;MQQVADETAQQGFVREALENFAVLLDDTDFTPHLHLMGVGRLHFTRRRQLLLEWRGLYVALWRLALSRSFPQDADAMLEAFSATYRAAHADKQTAQMLERAAQYWDMMRITRESDFNEVARHFCSFCQLDEKRTRSLHLKLVLIIRKAYTDIFRRLI
;
A
#
# COMPACT_ATOMS: atom_id res chain seq x y z
N MET A 1 -19.23 -12.46 31.08
CA MET A 1 -17.75 -12.36 31.19
C MET A 1 -17.03 -12.82 29.91
N GLN A 2 -17.55 -13.80 29.16
CA GLN A 2 -16.92 -14.26 27.90
C GLN A 2 -16.88 -13.21 26.79
N GLN A 3 -17.93 -12.40 26.59
CA GLN A 3 -17.98 -11.34 25.56
C GLN A 3 -16.96 -10.22 25.78
N VAL A 4 -16.74 -9.80 27.03
CA VAL A 4 -15.82 -8.68 27.35
C VAL A 4 -14.35 -9.09 27.16
N ALA A 5 -14.03 -10.36 27.39
CA ALA A 5 -12.69 -10.91 27.16
C ALA A 5 -12.38 -11.08 25.66
N ASP A 6 -13.38 -11.44 24.86
CA ASP A 6 -13.25 -11.57 23.41
C ASP A 6 -13.10 -10.20 22.74
N GLU A 7 -13.86 -9.20 23.18
CA GLU A 7 -13.74 -7.81 22.71
C GLU A 7 -12.39 -7.16 23.03
N THR A 8 -11.82 -7.42 24.22
CA THR A 8 -10.51 -6.89 24.60
C THR A 8 -9.35 -7.58 23.86
N ALA A 9 -9.46 -8.88 23.57
CA ALA A 9 -8.50 -9.60 22.74
C ALA A 9 -8.54 -9.13 21.29
N GLN A 10 -9.74 -8.97 20.72
CA GLN A 10 -9.96 -8.44 19.37
C GLN A 10 -9.40 -7.01 19.22
N GLN A 11 -9.65 -6.14 20.22
CA GLN A 11 -9.10 -4.78 20.22
C GLN A 11 -7.57 -4.75 20.33
N GLY A 12 -6.98 -5.66 21.12
CA GLY A 12 -5.53 -5.83 21.21
C GLY A 12 -4.90 -6.23 19.88
N PHE A 13 -5.48 -7.22 19.21
CA PHE A 13 -5.06 -7.69 17.89
C PHE A 13 -5.16 -6.59 16.83
N VAL A 14 -6.30 -5.87 16.78
CA VAL A 14 -6.49 -4.78 15.82
C VAL A 14 -5.39 -3.74 16.01
N ARG A 15 -5.15 -3.28 17.25
CA ARG A 15 -4.11 -2.28 17.53
C ARG A 15 -2.73 -2.75 17.06
N GLU A 16 -2.37 -4.00 17.37
CA GLU A 16 -1.09 -4.58 16.94
C GLU A 16 -0.96 -4.62 15.41
N ALA A 17 -2.02 -4.98 14.68
CA ALA A 17 -2.02 -4.97 13.22
C ALA A 17 -1.85 -3.54 12.65
N LEU A 18 -2.46 -2.51 13.26
CA LEU A 18 -2.28 -1.11 12.86
C LEU A 18 -0.84 -0.64 13.09
N GLU A 19 -0.28 -0.92 14.28
CA GLU A 19 1.08 -0.55 14.66
C GLU A 19 2.12 -1.23 13.77
N ASN A 20 1.99 -2.55 13.56
CA ASN A 20 2.88 -3.33 12.71
C ASN A 20 2.88 -2.81 11.27
N PHE A 21 1.71 -2.43 10.73
CA PHE A 21 1.64 -1.86 9.39
C PHE A 21 2.22 -0.45 9.31
N ALA A 22 2.01 0.40 10.32
CA ALA A 22 2.61 1.73 10.38
C ALA A 22 4.15 1.64 10.34
N VAL A 23 4.74 0.77 11.18
CA VAL A 23 6.19 0.50 11.19
C VAL A 23 6.66 -0.02 9.84
N LEU A 24 5.95 -0.98 9.25
CA LEU A 24 6.28 -1.48 7.91
C LEU A 24 6.31 -0.37 6.86
N LEU A 25 5.30 0.50 6.86
CA LEU A 25 5.16 1.57 5.87
C LEU A 25 6.28 2.62 6.01
N ASP A 26 6.69 2.91 7.24
CA ASP A 26 7.74 3.88 7.54
C ASP A 26 9.15 3.33 7.25
N ASP A 27 9.39 2.05 7.54
CA ASP A 27 10.71 1.41 7.34
C ASP A 27 10.97 0.95 5.90
N THR A 28 9.95 0.91 5.05
CA THR A 28 10.11 0.41 3.68
C THR A 28 10.97 1.36 2.84
N ASP A 29 12.14 0.88 2.38
CA ASP A 29 12.94 1.58 1.38
C ASP A 29 12.40 1.38 -0.03
N PHE A 30 11.78 2.43 -0.58
CA PHE A 30 11.26 2.46 -1.94
C PHE A 30 12.32 2.81 -3.00
N THR A 31 13.57 3.10 -2.61
CA THR A 31 14.64 3.49 -3.55
C THR A 31 14.87 2.49 -4.68
N PRO A 32 14.89 1.16 -4.43
CA PRO A 32 15.03 0.18 -5.52
C PRO A 32 13.90 0.24 -6.54
N HIS A 33 12.67 0.48 -6.07
CA HIS A 33 11.49 0.64 -6.92
C HIS A 33 11.58 1.88 -7.81
N LEU A 34 12.06 2.99 -7.25
CA LEU A 34 12.29 4.23 -8.01
C LEU A 34 13.39 4.07 -9.06
N HIS A 35 14.49 3.40 -8.71
CA HIS A 35 15.58 3.12 -9.64
C HIS A 35 15.13 2.25 -10.82
N LEU A 36 14.28 1.26 -10.56
CA LEU A 36 13.70 0.42 -11.62
C LEU A 36 12.88 1.25 -12.62
N MET A 37 12.18 2.29 -12.15
CA MET A 37 11.40 3.22 -12.97
C MET A 37 12.25 4.31 -13.65
N GLY A 38 13.58 4.22 -13.57
CA GLY A 38 14.50 5.19 -14.14
C GLY A 38 14.57 6.51 -13.36
N VAL A 39 14.16 6.53 -12.10
CA VAL A 39 14.18 7.73 -11.25
C VAL A 39 15.42 7.75 -10.38
N GLY A 40 16.45 8.45 -10.87
CA GLY A 40 17.71 8.66 -10.15
C GLY A 40 17.60 9.56 -8.93
N ARG A 41 18.69 9.64 -8.14
CA ARG A 41 18.75 10.36 -6.86
C ARG A 41 18.47 11.87 -6.97
N LEU A 42 18.81 12.49 -8.10
CA LEU A 42 18.69 13.95 -8.33
C LEU A 42 17.29 14.38 -8.81
N HIS A 43 16.39 13.44 -9.11
CA HIS A 43 15.03 13.76 -9.57
C HIS A 43 14.07 14.06 -8.39
N PHE A 44 14.42 15.01 -7.52
CA PHE A 44 13.75 15.23 -6.22
C PHE A 44 12.22 15.30 -6.29
N THR A 45 11.67 16.11 -7.19
CA THR A 45 10.20 16.25 -7.34
C THR A 45 9.54 14.95 -7.77
N ARG A 46 10.11 14.28 -8.79
CA ARG A 46 9.58 13.02 -9.32
C ARG A 46 9.75 11.87 -8.32
N ARG A 47 10.84 11.87 -7.54
CA ARG A 47 11.05 10.95 -6.43
C ARG A 47 9.98 11.14 -5.38
N ARG A 48 9.74 12.38 -4.92
CA ARG A 48 8.71 12.67 -3.93
C ARG A 48 7.31 12.23 -4.40
N GLN A 49 6.98 12.51 -5.66
CA GLN A 49 5.71 12.05 -6.24
C GLN A 49 5.62 10.52 -6.26
N LEU A 50 6.62 9.81 -6.78
CA LEU A 50 6.55 8.35 -6.84
C LEU A 50 6.63 7.68 -5.47
N LEU A 51 7.30 8.28 -4.49
CA LEU A 51 7.24 7.82 -3.10
C LEU A 51 5.82 7.89 -2.55
N LEU A 52 5.11 8.99 -2.83
CA LEU A 52 3.71 9.13 -2.47
C LEU A 52 2.85 8.03 -3.13
N GLU A 53 3.06 7.77 -4.42
CA GLU A 53 2.34 6.73 -5.17
C GLU A 53 2.60 5.33 -4.57
N TRP A 54 3.86 4.99 -4.29
CA TRP A 54 4.22 3.69 -3.70
C TRP A 54 3.65 3.50 -2.29
N ARG A 55 3.69 4.55 -1.45
CA ARG A 55 3.11 4.51 -0.10
C ARG A 55 1.59 4.36 -0.16
N GLY A 56 0.92 5.11 -1.04
CA GLY A 56 -0.52 4.96 -1.28
C GLY A 56 -0.87 3.54 -1.73
N LEU A 57 -0.09 2.96 -2.65
CA LEU A 57 -0.28 1.58 -3.08
C LEU A 57 -0.12 0.59 -1.91
N TYR A 58 0.89 0.76 -1.05
CA TYR A 58 1.09 -0.13 0.11
C TYR A 58 -0.11 -0.13 1.05
N VAL A 59 -0.71 1.03 1.31
CA VAL A 59 -1.94 1.13 2.11
C VAL A 59 -3.10 0.41 1.42
N ALA A 60 -3.24 0.54 0.09
CA ALA A 60 -4.27 -0.17 -0.67
C ALA A 60 -4.06 -1.70 -0.66
N LEU A 61 -2.81 -2.16 -0.76
CA LEU A 61 -2.46 -3.58 -0.66
C LEU A 61 -2.69 -4.13 0.74
N TRP A 62 -2.46 -3.32 1.77
CA TRP A 62 -2.78 -3.69 3.14
C TRP A 62 -4.29 -3.80 3.36
N ARG A 63 -5.09 -2.85 2.85
CA ARG A 63 -6.56 -2.99 2.83
C ARG A 63 -6.98 -4.27 2.12
N LEU A 64 -6.38 -4.59 0.97
CA LEU A 64 -6.66 -5.84 0.24
C LEU A 64 -6.33 -7.08 1.07
N ALA A 65 -5.22 -7.06 1.82
CA ALA A 65 -4.83 -8.13 2.72
C ALA A 65 -5.80 -8.26 3.91
N LEU A 66 -6.23 -7.13 4.49
CA LEU A 66 -7.28 -7.10 5.51
C LEU A 66 -8.62 -7.63 4.98
N SER A 67 -9.06 -7.23 3.80
CA SER A 67 -10.31 -7.71 3.21
C SER A 67 -10.33 -9.22 2.95
N ARG A 68 -9.14 -9.83 2.81
CA ARG A 68 -8.99 -11.28 2.66
C ARG A 68 -9.04 -12.01 4.01
N SER A 69 -8.40 -11.47 5.05
CA SER A 69 -8.32 -12.12 6.37
C SER A 69 -9.49 -11.77 7.29
N PHE A 70 -10.00 -10.53 7.21
CA PHE A 70 -10.99 -9.93 8.10
C PHE A 70 -12.05 -9.16 7.28
N PRO A 71 -12.86 -9.85 6.44
CA PRO A 71 -13.77 -9.19 5.49
C PRO A 71 -14.83 -8.28 6.14
N GLN A 72 -15.19 -8.53 7.41
CA GLN A 72 -16.17 -7.72 8.15
C GLN A 72 -15.55 -6.46 8.79
N ASP A 73 -14.27 -6.53 9.15
CA ASP A 73 -13.58 -5.48 9.91
C ASP A 73 -12.61 -4.65 9.06
N ALA A 74 -12.29 -5.08 7.83
CA ALA A 74 -11.24 -4.47 7.01
C ALA A 74 -11.40 -2.96 6.81
N ASP A 75 -12.62 -2.49 6.57
CA ASP A 75 -12.90 -1.06 6.40
C ASP A 75 -12.76 -0.29 7.73
N ALA A 76 -13.25 -0.86 8.84
CA ALA A 76 -13.10 -0.26 10.16
C ALA A 76 -11.62 -0.19 10.59
N MET A 77 -10.84 -1.22 10.32
CA MET A 77 -9.40 -1.26 10.57
C MET A 77 -8.65 -0.24 9.72
N LEU A 78 -9.02 -0.06 8.44
CA LEU A 78 -8.42 0.96 7.58
C LEU A 78 -8.74 2.38 8.07
N GLU A 79 -9.97 2.63 8.51
CA GLU A 79 -10.36 3.93 9.06
C GLU A 79 -9.61 4.22 10.37
N ALA A 80 -9.49 3.24 11.26
CA ALA A 80 -8.71 3.35 12.48
C ALA A 80 -7.23 3.62 12.21
N PHE A 81 -6.62 2.93 11.25
CA PHE A 81 -5.26 3.22 10.76
C PHE A 81 -5.16 4.65 10.25
N SER A 82 -6.06 5.05 9.35
CA SER A 82 -6.04 6.37 8.71
C SER A 82 -6.17 7.50 9.72
N ALA A 83 -7.03 7.36 10.72
CA ALA A 83 -7.19 8.32 11.80
C ALA A 83 -5.93 8.42 12.67
N THR A 84 -5.40 7.28 13.11
CA THR A 84 -4.21 7.20 13.98
C THR A 84 -2.96 7.72 13.26
N TYR A 85 -2.76 7.30 12.01
CA TYR A 85 -1.61 7.69 11.20
C TYR A 85 -1.64 9.19 10.85
N ARG A 86 -2.81 9.76 10.54
CA ARG A 86 -2.95 11.23 10.37
C ARG A 86 -2.66 12.01 11.67
N ALA A 87 -3.06 11.48 12.81
CA ALA A 87 -2.79 12.12 14.10
C ALA A 87 -1.28 12.14 14.42
N ALA A 88 -0.57 11.05 14.08
CA ALA A 88 0.88 10.96 14.23
C ALA A 88 1.65 11.79 13.18
N HIS A 89 1.10 11.92 11.96
CA HIS A 89 1.71 12.61 10.83
C HIS A 89 0.76 13.69 10.27
N ALA A 90 0.66 14.81 10.99
CA ALA A 90 -0.21 15.93 10.63
C ALA A 90 0.38 16.78 9.49
N ASP A 91 0.66 16.15 8.34
CA ASP A 91 1.26 16.80 7.18
C ASP A 91 0.45 16.54 5.90
N LYS A 92 0.63 17.44 4.92
CA LYS A 92 -0.10 17.39 3.65
C LYS A 92 0.20 16.12 2.85
N GLN A 93 1.38 15.51 3.01
CA GLN A 93 1.73 14.30 2.26
C GLN A 93 0.96 13.09 2.77
N THR A 94 0.73 12.97 4.07
CA THR A 94 -0.09 11.90 4.65
C THR A 94 -1.52 11.92 4.11
N ALA A 95 -2.14 13.10 4.04
CA ALA A 95 -3.47 13.24 3.44
C ALA A 95 -3.50 12.81 1.97
N GLN A 96 -2.52 13.25 1.17
CA GLN A 96 -2.41 12.87 -0.24
C GLN A 96 -2.13 11.38 -0.43
N MET A 97 -1.34 10.76 0.46
CA MET A 97 -1.02 9.34 0.42
C MET A 97 -2.28 8.51 0.62
N LEU A 98 -3.13 8.88 1.59
CA LEU A 98 -4.40 8.19 1.86
C LEU A 98 -5.39 8.37 0.71
N GLU A 99 -5.39 9.53 0.05
CA GLU A 99 -6.18 9.74 -1.17
C GLU A 99 -5.69 8.82 -2.32
N ARG A 100 -4.37 8.69 -2.51
CA ARG A 100 -3.80 7.74 -3.48
C ARG A 100 -4.16 6.30 -3.12
N ALA A 101 -4.16 5.94 -1.85
CA ALA A 101 -4.57 4.61 -1.41
C ALA A 101 -6.00 4.27 -1.83
N ALA A 102 -6.94 5.21 -1.70
CA ALA A 102 -8.31 5.02 -2.17
C ALA A 102 -8.38 4.80 -3.70
N GLN A 103 -7.62 5.58 -4.48
CA GLN A 103 -7.57 5.43 -5.93
C GLN A 103 -7.00 4.06 -6.37
N TYR A 104 -5.93 3.60 -5.71
CA TYR A 104 -5.37 2.27 -5.98
C TYR A 104 -6.29 1.15 -5.56
N TRP A 105 -7.04 1.33 -4.46
CA TRP A 105 -8.07 0.38 -4.08
C TRP A 105 -9.14 0.24 -5.17
N ASP A 106 -9.60 1.35 -5.75
CA ASP A 106 -10.62 1.31 -6.80
C ASP A 106 -10.15 0.53 -8.03
N MET A 107 -8.88 0.67 -8.41
CA MET A 107 -8.25 -0.11 -9.50
C MET A 107 -8.18 -1.63 -9.19
N MET A 108 -8.14 -2.01 -7.91
CA MET A 108 -8.05 -3.41 -7.48
C MET A 108 -9.38 -3.98 -6.98
N ARG A 109 -10.45 -3.18 -6.90
CA ARG A 109 -11.71 -3.59 -6.26
C ARG A 109 -12.35 -4.81 -6.92
N ILE A 110 -12.23 -4.93 -8.25
CA ILE A 110 -12.83 -6.02 -9.04
C ILE A 110 -11.90 -7.23 -9.08
N THR A 111 -10.63 -7.04 -9.43
CA THR A 111 -9.66 -8.13 -9.61
C THR A 111 -9.05 -8.64 -8.31
N ARG A 112 -9.06 -7.81 -7.26
CA ARG A 112 -8.46 -8.08 -5.96
C ARG A 112 -7.00 -8.54 -6.09
N GLU A 113 -6.60 -9.58 -5.38
CA GLU A 113 -5.24 -10.14 -5.41
C GLU A 113 -4.92 -11.01 -6.64
N SER A 114 -5.92 -11.28 -7.48
CA SER A 114 -5.73 -12.14 -8.65
C SER A 114 -4.94 -11.44 -9.77
N ASP A 115 -5.12 -10.13 -9.93
CA ASP A 115 -4.53 -9.35 -11.00
C ASP A 115 -4.13 -7.91 -10.59
N PHE A 116 -2.86 -7.56 -10.83
CA PHE A 116 -2.27 -6.23 -10.60
C PHE A 116 -1.89 -5.50 -11.90
N ASN A 117 -2.35 -5.98 -13.06
CA ASN A 117 -2.01 -5.42 -14.38
C ASN A 117 -2.41 -3.96 -14.52
N GLU A 118 -3.57 -3.56 -13.99
CA GLU A 118 -4.08 -2.19 -14.06
C GLU A 118 -3.21 -1.22 -13.26
N VAL A 119 -2.90 -1.56 -12.01
CA VAL A 119 -2.01 -0.78 -11.15
C VAL A 119 -0.62 -0.68 -11.78
N ALA A 120 -0.05 -1.79 -12.26
CA ALA A 120 1.25 -1.78 -12.93
C ALA A 120 1.24 -0.90 -14.19
N ARG A 121 0.14 -0.90 -14.96
CA ARG A 121 -0.03 -0.03 -16.13
C ARG A 121 -0.08 1.44 -15.73
N HIS A 122 -0.78 1.77 -14.64
CA HIS A 122 -0.78 3.11 -14.09
C HIS A 122 0.63 3.56 -13.68
N PHE A 123 1.41 2.71 -13.00
CA PHE A 123 2.79 3.03 -12.64
C PHE A 123 3.71 3.22 -13.86
N CYS A 124 3.52 2.43 -14.92
CA CYS A 124 4.22 2.63 -16.19
C CYS A 124 3.93 4.01 -16.80
N SER A 125 2.74 4.59 -16.61
CA SER A 125 2.40 5.90 -17.16
C SER A 125 3.25 7.05 -16.60
N PHE A 126 3.85 6.86 -15.42
CA PHE A 126 4.83 7.81 -14.86
C PHE A 126 6.19 7.75 -15.55
N CYS A 127 6.42 6.77 -16.44
CA CYS A 127 7.70 6.52 -17.07
C CYS A 127 7.69 6.97 -18.53
N GLN A 128 8.71 7.75 -18.92
CA GLN A 128 8.97 8.09 -20.32
C GLN A 128 9.94 7.06 -20.89
N LEU A 129 9.40 5.93 -21.34
CA LEU A 129 10.16 4.81 -21.89
C LEU A 129 9.64 4.43 -23.27
N ASP A 130 10.51 3.84 -24.09
CA ASP A 130 10.07 3.18 -25.32
C ASP A 130 9.13 2.00 -25.02
N GLU A 131 8.44 1.52 -26.05
CA GLU A 131 7.41 0.50 -25.90
C GLU A 131 7.98 -0.83 -25.35
N LYS A 132 9.16 -1.25 -25.82
CA LYS A 132 9.80 -2.50 -25.39
C LYS A 132 10.17 -2.43 -23.90
N ARG A 133 10.74 -1.30 -23.46
CA ARG A 133 11.10 -1.05 -22.06
C ARG A 133 9.86 -0.91 -21.19
N THR A 134 8.80 -0.29 -21.68
CA THR A 134 7.52 -0.16 -20.98
C THR A 134 6.89 -1.52 -20.71
N ARG A 135 6.85 -2.43 -21.69
CA ARG A 135 6.37 -3.80 -21.50
C ARG A 135 7.21 -4.57 -20.47
N SER A 136 8.54 -4.44 -20.55
CA SER A 136 9.42 -5.09 -19.57
C SER A 136 9.23 -4.55 -18.16
N LEU A 137 9.09 -3.23 -18.01
CA LEU A 137 8.84 -2.58 -16.73
C LEU A 137 7.48 -3.01 -16.16
N HIS A 138 6.43 -3.07 -16.99
CA HIS A 138 5.10 -3.49 -16.60
C HIS A 138 5.10 -4.88 -15.95
N LEU A 139 5.73 -5.86 -16.59
CA LEU A 139 5.87 -7.21 -16.03
C LEU A 139 6.62 -7.21 -14.69
N LYS A 140 7.73 -6.45 -14.60
CA LYS A 140 8.48 -6.33 -13.35
C LYS A 140 7.65 -5.69 -12.24
N LEU A 141 6.85 -4.67 -12.56
CA LEU A 141 5.96 -4.01 -11.61
C LEU A 141 4.88 -4.96 -11.11
N VAL A 142 4.23 -5.73 -11.98
CA VAL A 142 3.23 -6.74 -11.56
C VAL A 142 3.85 -7.71 -10.53
N LEU A 143 5.07 -8.19 -10.78
CA LEU A 143 5.76 -9.12 -9.87
C LEU A 143 6.12 -8.47 -8.54
N ILE A 144 6.62 -7.24 -8.57
CA ILE A 144 6.97 -6.47 -7.38
C ILE A 144 5.73 -6.19 -6.53
N ILE A 145 4.63 -5.77 -7.14
CA ILE A 145 3.37 -5.47 -6.46
C ILE A 145 2.82 -6.75 -5.82
N ARG A 146 2.84 -7.87 -6.55
CA ARG A 146 2.45 -9.18 -6.02
C ARG A 146 3.32 -9.61 -4.84
N LYS A 147 4.64 -9.38 -4.92
CA LYS A 147 5.57 -9.66 -3.83
C LYS A 147 5.24 -8.79 -2.60
N ALA A 148 5.07 -7.49 -2.79
CA ALA A 148 4.72 -6.56 -1.71
C ALA A 148 3.41 -6.97 -1.03
N TYR A 149 2.38 -7.32 -1.80
CA TYR A 149 1.12 -7.85 -1.25
C TYR A 149 1.36 -9.11 -0.39
N THR A 150 2.16 -10.06 -0.91
CA THR A 150 2.46 -11.30 -0.18
C THR A 150 3.22 -11.03 1.11
N ASP A 151 4.18 -10.11 1.10
CA ASP A 151 4.98 -9.75 2.25
C ASP A 151 4.13 -9.01 3.31
N ILE A 152 3.21 -8.13 2.89
CA ILE A 152 2.23 -7.47 3.77
C ILE A 152 1.28 -8.51 4.37
N PHE A 153 0.70 -9.39 3.54
CA PHE A 153 -0.25 -10.41 3.98
C PHE A 153 0.35 -11.37 5.01
N ARG A 154 1.62 -11.77 4.83
CA ARG A 154 2.35 -12.62 5.78
C ARG A 154 2.65 -11.96 7.13
N ARG A 155 2.56 -10.64 7.24
CA ARG A 155 2.77 -9.90 8.50
C ARG A 155 1.48 -9.60 9.25
N LEU A 156 0.32 -9.95 8.67
CA LEU A 156 -0.99 -9.81 9.32
C LEU A 156 -1.37 -10.98 10.23
N ILE A 157 -0.70 -12.13 10.07
CA ILE A 157 -0.99 -13.42 10.73
C ILE A 157 0.33 -13.94 11.31
#